data_AF-A0A8S3E0R0-F1
#
_entry.id   AF-A0A8S3E0R0-F1
#
_cell.length_a   1.000
_cell.length_b   1.000
_cell.length_c   1.000
_cell.angle_alpha   90.00
_cell.angle_beta   90.00
_cell.angle_gamma   90.00
#
_symmetry.space_group_name_H-M   'P 1'
#
loop_
_entity.id
_entity.type
_entity.pdbx_description
1 polymer ?
#
loop_
_entity_poly.entity_id
_entity_poly.type
_entity_poly.pdbx_seq_one_letter_code
_entity_poly.pdbx_strand_id
1 'polypeptide(L)'
;MYMKLKLLVKSRLSSFHRKSETFVETNTHLKLLCCKRQKPEVDDKSKKKHDQLKKGFLLAVAYSSSIGGLSSLVGTAPNVYLKGFVESKYGGTGFRINFLNFLLFALPVGILMLILCWFWLQWCYNKQELFQCRPSSEMLEVQTHLKVMLNKQYKDLGRPKWSEFTVAAIFIMLIVLWVTRELSDTTGWSLIFQRKHITDGTVAIFCGILPLILPDSNPFNRKHDWKYEPIVKWTQLAQNVSWGSILLLGAGLTIATAFE
;
A
#
# COMPACT_ATOMS: atom_id res chain seq x y z
N MET A 1 -4.04 50.98 -72.74
CA MET A 1 -3.41 50.87 -71.40
C MET A 1 -4.08 49.81 -70.49
N TYR A 2 -5.42 49.71 -70.48
CA TYR A 2 -6.18 48.76 -69.64
C TYR A 2 -5.93 47.25 -69.90
N MET A 3 -5.61 46.86 -71.15
CA MET A 3 -5.44 45.43 -71.50
C MET A 3 -4.13 44.81 -70.97
N LYS A 4 -3.04 45.60 -70.88
CA LYS A 4 -1.74 45.16 -70.34
C LYS A 4 -1.77 44.92 -68.83
N LEU A 5 -2.60 45.68 -68.09
CA LEU A 5 -2.72 45.53 -66.64
C LEU A 5 -3.47 44.23 -66.26
N LYS A 6 -4.50 43.84 -67.02
CA LYS A 6 -5.26 42.59 -66.81
C LYS A 6 -4.41 41.34 -67.04
N LEU A 7 -3.53 41.34 -68.05
CA LEU A 7 -2.62 40.21 -68.32
C LEU A 7 -1.53 40.06 -67.26
N LEU A 8 -0.98 41.17 -66.75
CA LEU A 8 0.01 41.14 -65.68
C LEU A 8 -0.58 40.67 -64.35
N VAL A 9 -1.81 41.08 -64.01
CA VAL A 9 -2.50 40.62 -62.80
C VAL A 9 -2.85 39.12 -62.90
N LYS A 10 -3.31 38.64 -64.05
CA LYS A 10 -3.65 37.22 -64.25
C LYS A 10 -2.42 36.31 -64.22
N SER A 11 -1.30 36.74 -64.82
CA SER A 11 -0.01 36.03 -64.76
C SER A 11 0.51 35.95 -63.31
N ARG A 12 0.47 37.07 -62.57
CA ARG A 12 0.95 37.14 -61.19
C ARG A 12 0.06 36.36 -60.21
N LEU A 13 -1.26 36.29 -60.45
CA LEU A 13 -2.18 35.42 -59.70
C LEU A 13 -1.95 33.93 -59.98
N SER A 14 -1.70 33.56 -61.25
CA SER A 14 -1.41 32.15 -61.58
C SER A 14 -0.07 31.66 -61.01
N SER A 15 0.94 32.53 -60.90
CA SER A 15 2.21 32.17 -60.26
C SER A 15 2.07 32.09 -58.74
N PHE A 16 1.23 32.93 -58.12
CA PHE A 16 0.91 32.86 -56.70
C PHE A 16 0.12 31.60 -56.34
N HIS A 17 -0.88 31.22 -57.16
CA HIS A 17 -1.66 29.99 -56.95
C HIS A 17 -0.80 28.72 -57.09
N ARG A 18 0.11 28.69 -58.07
CA ARG A 18 1.05 27.55 -58.26
C ARG A 18 2.07 27.45 -57.12
N LYS A 19 2.46 28.59 -56.52
CA LYS A 19 3.37 28.64 -55.36
C LYS A 19 2.65 28.28 -54.05
N SER A 20 1.36 28.56 -53.93
CA SER A 20 0.55 28.11 -52.79
C SER A 20 0.24 26.61 -52.85
N GLU A 21 -0.03 26.04 -54.04
CA GLU A 21 -0.26 24.60 -54.19
C GLU A 21 1.00 23.78 -53.85
N THR A 22 2.17 24.19 -54.35
CA THR A 22 3.45 23.55 -54.01
C THR A 22 3.86 23.72 -52.54
N PHE A 23 3.51 24.84 -51.89
CA PHE A 23 3.73 25.05 -50.46
C PHE A 23 2.76 24.25 -49.58
N VAL A 24 1.52 24.01 -50.05
CA VAL A 24 0.55 23.14 -49.38
C VAL A 24 0.98 21.68 -49.53
N GLU A 25 1.34 21.19 -50.72
CA GLU A 25 1.80 19.81 -50.97
C GLU A 25 3.06 19.45 -50.18
N THR A 26 4.04 20.36 -50.09
CA THR A 26 5.24 20.15 -49.27
C THR A 26 4.93 20.16 -47.78
N ASN A 27 3.97 20.96 -47.31
CA ASN A 27 3.51 20.93 -45.92
C ASN A 27 2.65 19.71 -45.58
N THR A 28 1.84 19.17 -46.50
CA THR A 28 1.13 17.90 -46.28
C THR A 28 2.10 16.72 -46.31
N HIS A 29 3.09 16.71 -47.21
CA HIS A 29 4.14 15.68 -47.19
C HIS A 29 5.04 15.79 -45.95
N LEU A 30 5.43 16.99 -45.50
CA LEU A 30 6.15 17.16 -44.23
C LEU A 30 5.28 16.84 -43.01
N LYS A 31 3.99 17.19 -42.99
CA LYS A 31 3.06 16.78 -41.92
C LYS A 31 2.83 15.29 -41.93
N LEU A 32 2.75 14.64 -43.08
CA LEU A 32 2.66 13.18 -43.20
C LEU A 32 3.97 12.51 -42.80
N LEU A 33 5.14 13.07 -43.12
CA LEU A 33 6.45 12.56 -42.69
C LEU A 33 6.71 12.79 -41.20
N CYS A 34 6.22 13.91 -40.62
CA CYS A 34 6.29 14.19 -39.18
C CYS A 34 5.24 13.40 -38.38
N CYS A 35 4.08 13.10 -38.98
CA CYS A 35 3.08 12.17 -38.44
C CYS A 35 3.45 10.69 -38.69
N LYS A 36 4.36 10.44 -39.65
CA LYS A 36 5.16 9.20 -39.80
C LYS A 36 6.43 9.21 -38.96
N ARG A 37 6.56 10.10 -37.97
CA ARG A 37 7.33 9.76 -36.77
C ARG A 37 6.65 8.52 -36.21
N GLN A 38 7.25 7.36 -36.50
CA GLN A 38 6.84 6.05 -36.00
C GLN A 38 6.24 6.25 -34.62
N LYS A 39 4.93 5.96 -34.47
CA LYS A 39 4.52 5.33 -33.22
C LYS A 39 5.52 4.19 -33.11
N PRO A 40 6.43 4.17 -32.11
CA PRO A 40 7.24 2.98 -31.93
C PRO A 40 6.21 1.87 -31.88
N GLU A 41 6.33 0.92 -32.80
CA GLU A 41 5.58 -0.32 -32.74
C GLU A 41 6.00 -0.90 -31.40
N VAL A 42 5.23 -0.59 -30.35
CA VAL A 42 5.52 -1.03 -29.00
C VAL A 42 5.40 -2.54 -29.10
N ASP A 43 6.55 -3.18 -29.24
CA ASP A 43 6.74 -4.60 -29.52
C ASP A 43 5.75 -5.38 -28.65
N ASP A 44 4.89 -6.18 -29.29
CA ASP A 44 3.84 -6.95 -28.60
C ASP A 44 4.43 -7.82 -27.47
N LYS A 45 5.71 -8.23 -27.61
CA LYS A 45 6.49 -8.90 -26.58
C LYS A 45 6.76 -8.00 -25.36
N SER A 46 7.15 -6.75 -25.55
CA SER A 46 7.40 -5.79 -24.47
C SER A 46 6.13 -5.53 -23.65
N LYS A 47 4.97 -5.35 -24.31
CA LYS A 47 3.66 -5.17 -23.63
C LYS A 47 3.29 -6.39 -22.79
N LYS A 48 3.43 -7.59 -23.34
CA LYS A 48 3.12 -8.84 -22.64
C LYS A 48 4.00 -9.02 -21.40
N LYS A 49 5.28 -8.67 -21.49
CA LYS A 49 6.23 -8.69 -20.36
C LYS A 49 5.88 -7.66 -19.29
N HIS A 50 5.54 -6.43 -19.70
CA HIS A 50 5.03 -5.40 -18.78
C HIS A 50 3.77 -5.86 -18.03
N ASP A 51 2.83 -6.52 -18.70
CA ASP A 51 1.59 -6.98 -18.07
C ASP A 51 1.80 -8.18 -17.15
N GLN A 52 2.75 -9.06 -17.46
CA GLN A 52 3.17 -10.14 -16.55
C GLN A 52 3.82 -9.59 -15.28
N LEU A 53 4.67 -8.56 -15.40
CA LEU A 53 5.29 -7.90 -14.25
C LEU A 53 4.25 -7.19 -13.37
N LYS A 54 3.29 -6.48 -13.97
CA LYS A 54 2.17 -5.85 -13.23
C LYS A 54 1.37 -6.89 -12.45
N LYS A 55 1.03 -8.01 -13.10
CA LYS A 55 0.30 -9.12 -12.46
C LYS A 55 1.11 -9.73 -11.31
N GLY A 56 2.40 -10.00 -11.53
CA GLY A 56 3.29 -10.52 -10.50
C GLY A 56 3.40 -9.59 -9.30
N PHE A 57 3.55 -8.28 -9.51
CA PHE A 57 3.61 -7.30 -8.43
C PHE A 57 2.29 -7.22 -7.64
N LEU A 58 1.14 -7.22 -8.33
CA LEU A 58 -0.18 -7.20 -7.68
C LEU A 58 -0.39 -8.46 -6.81
N LEU A 59 -0.04 -9.64 -7.34
CA LEU A 59 -0.09 -10.88 -6.55
C LEU A 59 0.89 -10.86 -5.38
N ALA A 60 2.09 -10.29 -5.56
CA ALA A 60 3.07 -10.19 -4.49
C ALA A 60 2.54 -9.38 -3.30
N VAL A 61 1.91 -8.23 -3.57
CA VAL A 61 1.31 -7.38 -2.54
C VAL A 61 0.15 -8.11 -1.85
N ALA A 62 -0.73 -8.78 -2.60
CA ALA A 62 -1.87 -9.51 -2.04
C ALA A 62 -1.44 -10.68 -1.13
N TYR A 63 -0.49 -11.50 -1.56
CA TYR A 63 0.04 -12.59 -0.73
C TYR A 63 0.81 -12.09 0.49
N SER A 64 1.62 -11.04 0.34
CA SER A 64 2.35 -10.44 1.46
C SER A 64 1.39 -9.89 2.53
N SER A 65 0.29 -9.24 2.12
CA SER A 65 -0.75 -8.78 3.03
C SER A 65 -1.40 -9.92 3.80
N SER A 66 -1.63 -11.06 3.13
CA SER A 66 -2.26 -12.24 3.75
C SER A 66 -1.32 -12.93 4.75
N ILE A 67 -0.04 -13.12 4.38
CA ILE A 67 1.00 -13.71 5.24
C ILE A 67 1.28 -12.81 6.46
N GLY A 68 1.30 -11.49 6.27
CA GLY A 68 1.45 -10.52 7.37
C GLY A 68 0.29 -10.61 8.38
N GLY A 69 -0.94 -10.79 7.90
CA GLY A 69 -2.11 -11.01 8.74
C GLY A 69 -2.05 -12.30 9.57
N LEU A 70 -1.45 -13.36 9.02
CA LEU A 70 -1.24 -14.62 9.75
C LEU A 70 -0.16 -14.51 10.83
N SER A 71 0.85 -13.67 10.61
CA SER A 71 2.02 -13.53 11.48
C SER A 71 1.73 -12.82 12.81
N SER A 72 0.57 -12.16 12.93
CA SER A 72 0.21 -11.37 14.11
C SER A 72 -1.14 -11.80 14.69
N LEU A 73 -1.27 -11.71 16.01
CA LEU A 73 -2.49 -12.11 16.72
C LEU A 73 -3.71 -11.26 16.30
N VAL A 74 -3.49 -9.98 15.97
CA VAL A 74 -4.54 -9.02 15.59
C VAL A 74 -4.78 -8.97 14.07
N GLY A 75 -3.99 -9.71 13.28
CA GLY A 75 -4.02 -9.59 11.82
C GLY A 75 -5.25 -10.22 11.16
N THR A 76 -5.80 -11.31 11.70
CA THR A 76 -6.97 -11.99 11.13
C THR A 76 -7.93 -12.49 12.20
N ALA A 77 -9.23 -12.56 11.88
CA ALA A 77 -10.28 -13.00 12.80
C ALA A 77 -10.04 -14.41 13.41
N PRO A 78 -9.54 -15.41 12.66
CA PRO A 78 -9.25 -16.73 13.22
C PRO A 78 -8.23 -16.72 14.37
N ASN A 79 -7.22 -15.84 14.31
CA ASN A 79 -6.19 -15.74 15.35
C ASN A 79 -6.79 -15.24 16.68
N VAL A 80 -7.67 -14.23 16.60
CA VAL A 80 -8.38 -13.69 17.76
C VAL A 80 -9.37 -14.72 18.32
N TYR A 81 -10.07 -15.45 17.45
CA TYR A 81 -10.97 -16.52 17.85
C TYR A 81 -10.23 -17.65 18.57
N LEU A 82 -9.09 -18.10 18.03
CA LEU A 82 -8.25 -19.12 18.67
C LEU A 82 -7.83 -18.70 20.08
N LYS A 83 -7.40 -17.46 20.26
CA LYS A 83 -7.09 -16.93 21.59
C LYS A 83 -8.30 -16.97 22.52
N GLY A 84 -9.44 -16.46 22.09
CA GLY A 84 -10.67 -16.45 22.91
C GLY A 84 -11.14 -17.87 23.28
N PHE A 85 -11.03 -18.81 22.34
CA PHE A 85 -11.36 -20.22 22.57
C PHE A 85 -10.42 -20.87 23.59
N VAL A 86 -9.10 -20.67 23.45
CA VAL A 86 -8.11 -21.21 24.39
C VAL A 86 -8.27 -20.59 25.77
N GLU A 87 -8.54 -19.28 25.86
CA GLU A 87 -8.82 -18.62 27.14
C GLU A 87 -10.11 -19.15 27.80
N SER A 88 -11.15 -19.43 27.02
CA SER A 88 -12.40 -20.03 27.52
C SER A 88 -12.20 -21.45 28.07
N LYS A 89 -11.46 -22.29 27.33
CA LYS A 89 -11.24 -23.71 27.66
C LYS A 89 -10.17 -23.97 28.71
N TYR A 90 -9.03 -23.28 28.60
CA TYR A 90 -7.82 -23.53 29.37
C TYR A 90 -7.46 -22.37 30.31
N GLY A 91 -8.28 -21.34 30.42
CA GLY A 91 -8.01 -20.19 31.28
C GLY A 91 -7.81 -20.53 32.76
N GLY A 92 -8.36 -21.66 33.22
CA GLY A 92 -8.21 -22.17 34.59
C GLY A 92 -6.88 -22.87 34.88
N THR A 93 -6.13 -23.32 33.85
CA THR A 93 -4.84 -24.00 34.02
C THR A 93 -3.65 -23.03 34.01
N GLY A 94 -3.92 -21.73 33.87
CA GLY A 94 -2.89 -20.68 33.77
C GLY A 94 -2.31 -20.51 32.36
N PHE A 95 -2.71 -21.33 31.39
CA PHE A 95 -2.25 -21.21 30.01
C PHE A 95 -2.98 -20.07 29.29
N ARG A 96 -2.24 -19.03 28.90
CA ARG A 96 -2.78 -17.86 28.17
C ARG A 96 -1.95 -17.54 26.94
N ILE A 97 -2.63 -17.29 25.83
CA ILE A 97 -1.99 -16.85 24.59
C ILE A 97 -1.83 -15.34 24.65
N ASN A 98 -0.63 -14.89 25.01
CA ASN A 98 -0.25 -13.49 24.95
C ASN A 98 0.16 -13.08 23.53
N PHE A 99 0.05 -11.78 23.23
CA PHE A 99 0.52 -11.23 21.95
C PHE A 99 1.97 -11.60 21.64
N LEU A 100 2.88 -11.47 22.61
CA LEU A 100 4.31 -11.78 22.42
C LEU A 100 4.55 -13.25 22.10
N ASN A 101 3.94 -14.16 22.87
CA ASN A 101 4.11 -15.61 22.67
C ASN A 101 3.59 -16.03 21.29
N PHE A 102 2.43 -15.50 20.88
CA PHE A 102 1.88 -15.75 19.55
C PHE A 102 2.79 -15.18 18.45
N LEU A 103 3.29 -13.96 18.63
CA LEU A 103 4.20 -13.32 17.67
C LEU A 103 5.50 -14.12 17.51
N LEU A 104 6.12 -14.57 18.60
CA LEU A 104 7.34 -15.38 18.57
C LEU A 104 7.14 -16.72 17.85
N PHE A 105 5.94 -17.30 17.93
CA PHE A 105 5.60 -18.52 17.21
C PHE A 105 5.26 -18.26 15.73
N ALA A 106 4.40 -17.29 15.44
CA ALA A 106 3.84 -17.06 14.12
C ALA A 106 4.78 -16.28 13.18
N LEU A 107 5.61 -15.38 13.71
CA LEU A 107 6.49 -14.53 12.92
C LEU A 107 7.59 -15.32 12.18
N PRO A 108 8.29 -16.29 12.79
CA PRO A 108 9.25 -17.13 12.05
C PRO A 108 8.59 -17.94 10.93
N VAL A 109 7.39 -18.49 11.19
CA VAL A 109 6.59 -19.22 10.18
C VAL A 109 6.16 -18.28 9.05
N GLY A 110 5.74 -17.06 9.39
CA GLY A 110 5.38 -16.01 8.43
C GLY A 110 6.55 -15.59 7.54
N ILE A 111 7.74 -15.40 8.11
CA ILE A 111 8.96 -15.10 7.35
C ILE A 111 9.30 -16.23 6.39
N LEU A 112 9.25 -17.49 6.86
CA LEU A 112 9.49 -18.66 6.01
C LEU A 112 8.49 -18.70 4.85
N MET A 113 7.19 -18.50 5.12
CA MET A 113 6.15 -18.44 4.09
C MET A 113 6.35 -17.28 3.12
N LEU A 114 6.82 -16.12 3.58
CA LEU A 114 7.11 -14.97 2.73
C LEU A 114 8.27 -15.28 1.77
N ILE A 115 9.33 -15.94 2.26
CA ILE A 115 10.46 -16.39 1.44
C ILE A 115 9.99 -17.41 0.40
N LEU A 116 9.22 -18.43 0.79
CA LEU A 116 8.67 -19.42 -0.12
C LEU A 116 7.75 -18.79 -1.17
N CYS A 117 6.90 -17.84 -0.76
CA CYS A 117 6.04 -17.08 -1.65
C CYS A 117 6.84 -16.24 -2.66
N TRP A 118 7.92 -15.59 -2.22
CA TRP A 118 8.82 -14.88 -3.12
C TRP A 118 9.44 -15.83 -4.14
N PHE A 119 10.02 -16.96 -3.70
CA PHE A 119 10.56 -17.96 -4.63
C PHE A 119 9.51 -18.45 -5.63
N TRP A 120 8.28 -18.71 -5.16
CA TRP A 120 7.17 -19.12 -6.02
C TRP A 120 6.81 -18.06 -7.07
N LEU A 121 6.69 -16.79 -6.68
CA LEU A 121 6.38 -15.71 -7.61
C LEU A 121 7.50 -15.46 -8.62
N GLN A 122 8.75 -15.52 -8.17
CA GLN A 122 9.92 -15.43 -9.05
C GLN A 122 9.93 -16.58 -10.06
N TRP A 123 9.60 -17.80 -9.63
CA TRP A 123 9.44 -18.95 -10.50
C TRP A 123 8.26 -18.81 -11.48
N CYS A 124 7.14 -18.21 -11.09
CA CYS A 124 5.98 -18.06 -11.98
C CYS A 124 6.15 -16.94 -13.01
N TYR A 125 6.65 -15.77 -12.60
CA TYR A 125 6.64 -14.54 -13.40
C TYR A 125 8.00 -14.15 -13.98
N ASN A 126 9.08 -14.75 -13.48
CA ASN A 126 10.44 -14.35 -13.85
C ASN A 126 11.33 -15.55 -14.22
N LYS A 127 10.74 -16.53 -14.93
CA LYS A 127 11.41 -17.78 -15.34
C LYS A 127 12.70 -17.58 -16.13
N GLN A 128 12.80 -16.50 -16.92
CA GLN A 128 13.95 -16.24 -17.77
C GLN A 128 15.17 -15.70 -17.01
N GLU A 129 14.98 -14.92 -15.94
CA GLU A 129 16.10 -14.28 -15.22
C GLU A 129 16.61 -15.10 -14.02
N LEU A 130 15.88 -16.12 -13.55
CA LEU A 130 16.38 -17.03 -12.50
C LEU A 130 17.52 -17.94 -13.00
N PHE A 131 17.58 -18.19 -14.32
CA PHE A 131 18.59 -19.03 -14.98
C PHE A 131 19.58 -18.24 -15.85
N GLN A 132 19.39 -16.93 -16.05
CA GLN A 132 20.29 -16.08 -16.84
C GLN A 132 20.92 -15.01 -15.94
N CYS A 133 22.24 -15.11 -15.70
CA CYS A 133 23.03 -14.17 -14.89
C CYS A 133 23.21 -12.76 -15.50
N ARG A 134 22.45 -12.41 -16.55
CA ARG A 134 22.53 -11.10 -17.21
C ARG A 134 21.12 -10.54 -17.38
N PRO A 135 20.81 -9.38 -16.78
CA PRO A 135 19.55 -8.71 -17.08
C PRO A 135 19.52 -8.39 -18.57
N SER A 136 18.46 -8.82 -19.25
CA SER A 136 18.24 -8.45 -20.65
C SER A 136 18.23 -6.92 -20.78
N SER A 137 18.75 -6.37 -21.87
CA SER A 137 18.75 -4.91 -22.13
C SER A 137 17.34 -4.30 -21.98
N GLU A 138 16.31 -5.06 -22.35
CA GLU A 138 14.91 -4.72 -22.19
C GLU A 138 14.48 -4.58 -20.70
N MET A 139 15.00 -5.42 -19.80
CA MET A 139 14.69 -5.38 -18.36
C MET A 139 15.31 -4.14 -17.68
N LEU A 140 16.47 -3.71 -18.16
CA LEU A 140 17.15 -2.51 -17.65
C LEU A 140 16.36 -1.23 -17.97
N GLU A 141 15.75 -1.16 -19.16
CA GLU A 141 14.88 -0.05 -19.56
C GLU A 141 13.61 0.01 -18.69
N VAL A 142 12.96 -1.14 -18.47
CA VAL A 142 11.77 -1.23 -17.61
C VAL A 142 12.09 -0.78 -16.18
N GLN A 143 13.20 -1.26 -15.60
CA GLN A 143 13.61 -0.84 -14.25
C GLN A 143 13.91 0.66 -14.16
N THR A 144 14.51 1.23 -15.20
CA THR A 144 14.84 2.66 -15.23
C THR A 144 13.56 3.50 -15.27
N HIS A 145 12.61 3.14 -16.13
CA HIS A 145 11.32 3.84 -16.22
C HIS A 145 10.52 3.72 -14.91
N LEU A 146 10.51 2.54 -14.28
CA LEU A 146 9.88 2.32 -12.96
C LEU A 146 10.51 3.18 -11.87
N LYS A 147 11.85 3.25 -11.80
CA LYS A 147 12.57 4.08 -10.81
C LYS A 147 12.24 5.57 -10.97
N VAL A 148 12.16 6.06 -12.22
CA VAL A 148 11.79 7.46 -12.49
C VAL A 148 10.36 7.75 -12.05
N MET A 149 9.40 6.88 -12.39
CA MET A 149 8.00 7.05 -11.96
C MET A 149 7.86 6.95 -10.43
N LEU A 150 8.55 6.00 -9.78
CA LEU A 150 8.52 5.85 -8.33
C LEU A 150 9.10 7.07 -7.62
N ASN A 151 10.23 7.60 -8.09
CA ASN A 151 10.85 8.78 -7.50
C ASN A 151 9.98 10.03 -7.70
N LYS A 152 9.27 10.13 -8.81
CA LYS A 152 8.29 11.21 -9.02
C LYS A 152 7.16 11.12 -8.00
N GLN A 153 6.52 9.95 -7.89
CA GLN A 153 5.45 9.72 -6.90
C GLN A 153 5.94 9.96 -5.46
N TYR A 154 7.13 9.46 -5.10
CA TYR A 154 7.74 9.68 -3.78
C TYR A 154 7.96 11.15 -3.46
N LYS A 155 8.38 11.96 -4.45
CA LYS A 155 8.52 13.41 -4.29
C LYS A 155 7.17 14.12 -4.14
N ASP A 156 6.14 13.62 -4.80
CA ASP A 156 4.77 14.17 -4.73
C ASP A 156 4.13 13.95 -3.34
N LEU A 157 4.56 12.95 -2.56
CA LEU A 157 4.09 12.72 -1.18
C LEU A 157 4.46 13.87 -0.22
N GLY A 158 5.53 14.61 -0.49
CA GLY A 158 5.97 15.73 0.34
C GLY A 158 6.56 15.33 1.70
N ARG A 159 6.60 16.28 2.63
CA ARG A 159 7.11 16.05 4.00
C ARG A 159 6.04 15.36 4.86
N PRO A 160 6.42 14.39 5.72
CA PRO A 160 5.46 13.70 6.56
C PRO A 160 4.72 14.68 7.45
N LYS A 161 3.40 14.50 7.56
CA LYS A 161 2.55 15.35 8.40
C LYS A 161 2.75 15.02 9.88
N TRP A 162 2.38 15.96 10.74
CA TRP A 162 2.44 15.76 12.20
C TRP A 162 1.56 14.57 12.65
N SER A 163 0.36 14.44 12.08
CA SER A 163 -0.54 13.33 12.38
C SER A 163 -0.02 11.99 11.90
N GLU A 164 0.59 11.91 10.72
CA GLU A 164 1.22 10.69 10.21
C GLU A 164 2.32 10.20 11.16
N PHE A 165 3.16 11.12 11.64
CA PHE A 165 4.18 10.81 12.63
C PHE A 165 3.57 10.38 13.98
N THR A 166 2.53 11.08 14.44
CA THR A 166 1.85 10.78 15.71
C THR A 166 1.20 9.41 15.69
N VAL A 167 0.52 9.04 14.59
CA VAL A 167 -0.09 7.71 14.41
C VAL A 167 0.99 6.63 14.37
N ALA A 168 2.10 6.87 13.67
CA ALA A 168 3.23 5.94 13.67
C ALA A 168 3.82 5.75 15.08
N ALA A 169 3.93 6.82 15.87
CA ALA A 169 4.40 6.75 17.24
C ALA A 169 3.44 5.96 18.15
N ILE A 170 2.12 6.17 18.03
CA ILE A 170 1.10 5.40 18.76
C ILE A 170 1.15 3.92 18.38
N PHE A 171 1.36 3.61 17.10
CA PHE A 171 1.48 2.23 16.62
C PHE A 171 2.73 1.53 17.19
N ILE A 172 3.89 2.21 17.19
CA ILE A 172 5.11 1.68 17.81
C ILE A 172 4.90 1.51 19.31
N MET A 173 4.28 2.48 19.98
CA MET A 173 3.94 2.40 21.40
C MET A 173 3.02 1.21 21.69
N LEU A 174 2.02 0.94 20.86
CA LEU A 174 1.15 -0.23 20.97
C LEU A 174 1.95 -1.54 20.92
N ILE A 175 2.85 -1.69 19.95
CA ILE A 175 3.72 -2.88 19.83
C ILE A 175 4.62 -3.02 21.07
N VAL A 176 5.25 -1.92 21.49
CA VAL A 176 6.12 -1.91 22.67
C VAL A 176 5.31 -2.29 23.91
N LEU A 177 4.12 -1.75 24.14
CA LEU A 177 3.28 -2.08 25.29
C LEU A 177 2.85 -3.55 25.25
N TRP A 178 2.48 -4.10 24.09
CA TRP A 178 2.13 -5.51 23.95
C TRP A 178 3.31 -6.44 24.22
N VAL A 179 4.49 -6.14 23.67
CA VAL A 179 5.70 -6.94 23.90
C VAL A 179 6.13 -6.83 25.36
N THR A 180 6.11 -5.62 25.93
CA THR A 180 6.57 -5.36 27.30
C THR A 180 5.60 -5.78 28.41
N ARG A 181 4.39 -6.20 28.05
CA ARG A 181 3.33 -6.57 29.01
C ARG A 181 3.73 -7.74 29.89
N GLU A 182 4.22 -8.82 29.28
CA GLU A 182 4.60 -10.08 29.94
C GLU A 182 5.83 -10.65 29.21
N LEU A 183 7.02 -10.10 29.49
CA LEU A 183 8.29 -10.60 28.93
C LEU A 183 8.64 -11.98 29.47
N SER A 184 8.27 -12.23 30.73
CA SER A 184 8.42 -13.50 31.42
C SER A 184 7.32 -13.63 32.47
N ASP A 185 7.04 -14.85 32.94
CA ASP A 185 6.04 -15.13 33.99
C ASP A 185 6.28 -14.33 35.29
N THR A 186 7.47 -13.73 35.45
CA THR A 186 7.88 -12.92 36.60
C THR A 186 8.28 -11.48 36.26
N THR A 187 8.27 -11.06 34.98
CA THR A 187 8.71 -9.71 34.57
C THR A 187 7.80 -9.09 33.50
N GLY A 188 7.31 -7.89 33.79
CA GLY A 188 6.46 -7.09 32.91
C GLY A 188 5.87 -5.89 33.63
N TRP A 189 5.51 -4.83 32.90
CA TRP A 189 4.83 -3.66 33.52
C TRP A 189 3.44 -4.02 34.05
N SER A 190 2.89 -5.15 33.62
CA SER A 190 1.65 -5.74 34.16
C SER A 190 1.75 -6.15 35.63
N LEU A 191 2.94 -6.16 36.25
CA LEU A 191 3.13 -6.43 37.68
C LEU A 191 2.82 -5.22 38.57
N ILE A 192 2.95 -4.01 38.02
CA ILE A 192 2.73 -2.74 38.74
C ILE A 192 1.23 -2.56 39.06
N PHE A 193 0.39 -3.23 38.27
CA PHE A 193 -1.05 -3.26 38.43
C PHE A 193 -1.45 -4.72 38.72
N GLN A 194 -2.47 -4.97 39.54
CA GLN A 194 -2.85 -6.35 39.88
C GLN A 194 -3.12 -7.17 38.60
N ARG A 195 -2.41 -8.29 38.40
CA ARG A 195 -2.39 -9.11 37.15
C ARG A 195 -3.78 -9.54 36.63
N LYS A 196 -4.83 -9.44 37.44
CA LYS A 196 -6.16 -9.98 37.13
C LYS A 196 -6.96 -9.13 36.13
N HIS A 197 -6.60 -7.85 35.91
CA HIS A 197 -7.42 -6.92 35.12
C HIS A 197 -6.78 -6.37 33.83
N ILE A 198 -5.51 -6.70 33.54
CA ILE A 198 -4.82 -6.18 32.36
C ILE A 198 -4.67 -7.26 31.30
N THR A 199 -5.36 -7.07 30.17
CA THR A 199 -5.27 -7.95 28.99
C THR A 199 -4.66 -7.20 27.81
N ASP A 200 -4.31 -7.94 26.74
CA ASP A 200 -3.90 -7.31 25.46
C ASP A 200 -4.97 -6.35 24.91
N GLY A 201 -6.25 -6.58 25.26
CA GLY A 201 -7.38 -5.72 24.91
C GLY A 201 -7.35 -4.36 25.60
N THR A 202 -6.91 -4.30 26.86
CA THR A 202 -6.78 -3.03 27.60
C THR A 202 -5.79 -2.09 26.90
N VAL A 203 -4.66 -2.61 26.44
CA VAL A 203 -3.65 -1.85 25.68
C VAL A 203 -4.23 -1.37 24.34
N ALA A 204 -4.97 -2.25 23.64
CA ALA A 204 -5.59 -1.91 22.36
C ALA A 204 -6.62 -0.79 22.50
N ILE A 205 -7.46 -0.83 23.54
CA ILE A 205 -8.46 0.21 23.81
C ILE A 205 -7.76 1.53 24.16
N PHE A 206 -6.73 1.50 25.02
CA PHE A 206 -5.97 2.70 25.39
C PHE A 206 -5.34 3.38 24.17
N CYS A 207 -4.60 2.61 23.35
CA CYS A 207 -4.00 3.12 22.11
C CYS A 207 -5.03 3.51 21.06
N GLY A 208 -6.22 2.92 21.05
CA GLY A 208 -7.32 3.27 20.15
C GLY A 208 -8.04 4.57 20.51
N ILE A 209 -8.08 4.93 21.80
CA ILE A 209 -8.68 6.18 22.28
C ILE A 209 -7.73 7.37 22.05
N LEU A 210 -6.41 7.16 22.11
CA LEU A 210 -5.41 8.22 21.94
C LEU A 210 -5.59 9.08 20.66
N PRO A 211 -5.77 8.50 19.45
CA PRO A 211 -6.04 9.27 18.24
C PRO A 211 -7.33 10.09 18.23
N LEU A 212 -8.29 9.78 19.13
CA LEU A 212 -9.52 10.57 19.30
C LEU A 212 -9.30 11.84 20.13
N ILE A 213 -8.22 11.87 20.93
CA ILE A 213 -7.88 12.96 21.85
C ILE A 213 -6.72 13.81 21.30
N LEU A 214 -5.78 13.19 20.58
CA LEU A 214 -4.60 13.89 20.08
C LEU A 214 -4.94 14.80 18.88
N PRO A 215 -4.38 16.02 18.84
CA PRO A 215 -4.63 16.96 17.75
C PRO A 215 -3.92 16.53 16.47
N ASP A 216 -4.56 16.74 15.32
CA ASP A 216 -3.99 16.52 13.98
C ASP A 216 -2.84 17.50 13.66
N SER A 217 -2.96 18.74 14.16
CA SER A 217 -1.96 19.80 13.99
C SER A 217 -0.95 19.82 15.14
N ASN A 218 0.28 20.27 14.84
CA ASN A 218 1.36 20.32 15.82
C ASN A 218 1.04 21.33 16.95
N PRO A 219 0.80 20.87 18.20
CA PRO A 219 0.41 21.74 19.31
C PRO A 219 1.56 22.64 19.79
N PHE A 220 2.82 22.32 19.43
CA PHE A 220 4.01 23.07 19.85
C PHE A 220 4.35 24.22 18.90
N ASN A 221 3.72 24.29 17.72
CA ASN A 221 3.99 25.35 16.75
C ASN A 221 3.05 26.55 16.98
N ARG A 222 3.52 27.54 17.74
CA ARG A 222 2.75 28.75 18.14
C ARG A 222 2.41 29.74 17.02
N LYS A 223 2.72 29.43 15.75
CA LYS A 223 2.59 30.37 14.62
C LYS A 223 1.23 30.37 13.91
N HIS A 224 0.29 29.49 14.26
CA HIS A 224 -1.00 29.37 13.58
C HIS A 224 -2.19 29.47 14.55
N ASP A 225 -3.32 29.98 14.04
CA ASP A 225 -4.64 29.86 14.65
C ASP A 225 -4.95 28.38 14.91
N TRP A 226 -4.68 27.92 16.12
CA TRP A 226 -4.87 26.53 16.49
C TRP A 226 -6.37 26.22 16.56
N LYS A 227 -6.87 25.50 15.55
CA LYS A 227 -8.15 24.80 15.62
C LYS A 227 -7.89 23.37 16.05
N TYR A 228 -8.50 22.97 17.17
CA TYR A 228 -8.45 21.61 17.65
C TYR A 228 -9.30 20.71 16.75
N GLU A 229 -8.65 19.80 16.03
CA GLU A 229 -9.29 18.70 15.32
C GLU A 229 -8.58 17.41 15.71
N PRO A 230 -9.31 16.37 16.16
CA PRO A 230 -8.71 15.09 16.50
C PRO A 230 -8.21 14.38 15.24
N ILE A 231 -7.14 13.59 15.37
CA ILE A 231 -6.56 12.82 14.25
C ILE A 231 -7.60 11.91 13.61
N VAL A 232 -8.45 11.27 14.43
CA VAL A 232 -9.56 10.45 13.97
C VAL A 232 -10.86 10.96 14.57
N LYS A 233 -11.88 11.14 13.74
CA LYS A 233 -13.23 11.48 14.21
C LYS A 233 -13.97 10.22 14.68
N TRP A 234 -14.75 10.31 15.75
CA TRP A 234 -15.56 9.18 16.25
C TRP A 234 -16.44 8.56 15.16
N THR A 235 -17.06 9.39 14.31
CA THR A 235 -17.91 8.93 13.21
C THR A 235 -17.14 8.07 12.20
N GLN A 236 -15.90 8.43 11.88
CA GLN A 236 -15.04 7.67 10.98
C GLN A 236 -14.60 6.35 11.62
N LEU A 237 -14.22 6.38 12.90
CA LEU A 237 -13.84 5.19 13.64
C LEU A 237 -15.01 4.19 13.71
N ALA A 238 -16.19 4.66 14.13
CA ALA A 238 -17.37 3.82 14.28
C ALA A 238 -17.84 3.18 12.96
N GLN A 239 -17.62 3.83 11.81
CA GLN A 239 -17.94 3.27 10.50
C GLN A 239 -16.93 2.22 10.03
N ASN A 240 -15.65 2.38 10.39
CA ASN A 240 -14.58 1.46 9.96
C ASN A 240 -14.45 0.21 10.83
N VAL A 241 -14.99 0.24 12.06
CA VAL A 241 -15.01 -0.94 12.94
C VAL A 241 -15.94 -2.01 12.36
N SER A 242 -15.41 -3.22 12.18
CA SER A 242 -16.18 -4.37 11.71
C SER A 242 -17.03 -4.97 12.84
N TRP A 243 -18.12 -4.30 13.22
CA TRP A 243 -19.03 -4.72 14.30
C TRP A 243 -19.53 -6.16 14.15
N GLY A 244 -19.80 -6.58 12.91
CA GLY A 244 -20.22 -7.95 12.61
C GLY A 244 -19.20 -9.00 13.03
N SER A 245 -17.90 -8.75 12.84
CA SER A 245 -16.84 -9.67 13.26
C SER A 245 -16.74 -9.79 14.77
N ILE A 246 -16.94 -8.68 15.50
CA ILE A 246 -16.94 -8.67 16.97
C ILE A 246 -18.13 -9.46 17.51
N LEU A 247 -19.33 -9.20 16.97
CA LEU A 247 -20.56 -9.90 17.36
C LEU A 247 -20.49 -11.40 17.04
N LEU A 248 -19.96 -11.76 15.87
CA LEU A 248 -19.78 -13.15 15.47
C LEU A 248 -18.84 -13.91 16.42
N LEU A 249 -17.73 -13.27 16.81
CA LEU A 249 -16.74 -13.87 17.71
C LEU A 249 -17.33 -14.06 19.11
N GLY A 250 -18.07 -13.07 19.62
CA GLY A 250 -18.81 -13.19 20.88
C GLY A 250 -19.86 -14.30 20.85
N ALA A 251 -20.71 -14.32 19.81
CA ALA A 251 -21.75 -15.34 19.64
C ALA A 251 -21.16 -16.75 19.56
N GLY A 252 -20.06 -16.95 18.83
CA GLY A 252 -19.37 -18.23 18.72
C GLY A 252 -18.86 -18.76 20.06
N LEU A 253 -18.24 -17.89 20.88
CA LEU A 253 -17.79 -18.26 22.23
C LEU A 253 -18.96 -18.57 23.17
N THR A 254 -20.05 -17.80 23.11
CA THR A 254 -21.25 -18.07 23.94
C THR A 254 -21.94 -19.37 23.55
N ILE A 255 -22.01 -19.70 22.26
CA ILE A 255 -22.59 -20.95 21.80
C ILE A 255 -21.71 -22.12 22.24
N ALA A 256 -20.39 -22.01 22.10
CA ALA A 256 -19.47 -23.05 22.55
C ALA A 256 -19.63 -23.36 24.05
N THR A 257 -19.69 -22.31 24.88
CA THR A 257 -19.91 -22.47 26.33
C THR A 257 -21.30 -23.00 26.70
N ALA A 258 -22.32 -22.83 25.86
CA ALA A 258 -23.67 -23.36 26.11
C ALA A 258 -23.82 -24.85 25.76
N PHE A 259 -22.97 -25.39 24.89
CA PHE A 259 -22.95 -26.81 24.53
C PHE A 259 -22.09 -27.67 25.48
N GLU A 260 -21.36 -27.03 26.39
CA GLU A 260 -20.52 -27.66 27.41
C GLU A 260 -21.25 -27.78 28.75
#